data_AF-A0A3D5NXS3-F1
#
_entry.id   AF-A0A3D5NXS3-F1
#
_cell.length_a   1.000
_cell.length_b   1.000
_cell.length_c   1.000
_cell.angle_alpha   90.00
_cell.angle_beta   90.00
_cell.angle_gamma   90.00
#
_symmetry.space_group_name_H-M   'P 1'
#
loop_
_entity.id
_entity.type
_entity.pdbx_description
1 polymer ?
#
loop_
_entity_poly.entity_id
_entity_poly.type
_entity_poly.pdbx_seq_one_letter_code
_entity_poly.pdbx_strand_id
1 'polypeptide(L)'
;MNNSTIKVLTTIGSLISIGFGVWHFFVPGIWNWYSYIDIAATELVLAVRAINIFFSLLLVLLGIANLLMVFNRSADRFSTIVILAISTILWATRLILQLIYPQGSQNPIIQYCMLSVFILVFACFLISLRMAFNPANYRHWVHTS
;
A
#
# COMPACT_ATOMS: atom_id res chain seq x y z
N MET A 1 15.29 -13.80 -5.92
CA MET A 1 15.79 -12.55 -5.28
C MET A 1 16.43 -12.83 -3.93
N ASN A 2 17.74 -12.65 -3.77
CA ASN A 2 18.45 -12.78 -2.48
C ASN A 2 18.98 -11.42 -2.01
N ASN A 3 18.06 -10.49 -1.71
CA ASN A 3 18.39 -9.30 -0.93
C ASN A 3 17.44 -9.26 0.27
N SER A 4 17.97 -9.63 1.44
CA SER A 4 17.20 -9.70 2.69
C SER A 4 16.52 -8.37 3.02
N THR A 5 17.13 -7.25 2.65
CA THR A 5 16.57 -5.91 2.86
C THR A 5 15.31 -5.68 2.02
N ILE A 6 15.31 -6.04 0.73
CA ILE A 6 14.12 -5.89 -0.12
C ILE A 6 12.97 -6.74 0.43
N LYS A 7 13.25 -7.97 0.86
CA LYS A 7 12.25 -8.85 1.46
C LYS A 7 11.66 -8.24 2.74
N VAL A 8 12.50 -7.76 3.65
CA VAL A 8 12.06 -7.17 4.92
C VAL A 8 11.22 -5.92 4.68
N LEU A 9 11.72 -4.97 3.89
CA LEU A 9 11.02 -3.72 3.61
C LEU A 9 9.69 -3.95 2.89
N THR A 10 9.68 -4.82 1.87
CA THR A 10 8.46 -5.16 1.14
C THR A 10 7.47 -5.87 2.06
N THR A 11 7.93 -6.75 2.95
CA THR A 11 7.06 -7.42 3.92
C THR A 11 6.40 -6.44 4.87
N ILE A 12 7.16 -5.50 5.45
CA ILE A 12 6.61 -4.48 6.36
C ILE A 12 5.57 -3.62 5.62
N GLY A 13 5.92 -3.10 4.44
CA GLY A 13 5.00 -2.29 3.63
C GLY A 13 3.73 -3.06 3.25
N SER A 14 3.87 -4.32 2.84
CA SER A 14 2.75 -5.20 2.50
C SER A 14 1.83 -5.48 3.69
N LEU A 15 2.38 -5.81 4.87
CA LEU A 15 1.57 -6.11 6.05
C LEU A 15 0.77 -4.89 6.50
N ILE A 16 1.39 -3.71 6.50
CA ILE A 16 0.67 -2.46 6.81
C ILE A 16 -0.39 -2.19 5.74
N SER A 17 -0.08 -2.38 4.45
CA SER A 17 -1.05 -2.20 3.36
C SER A 17 -2.25 -3.14 3.48
N ILE A 18 -2.03 -4.41 3.81
CA ILE A 18 -3.09 -5.37 4.09
C ILE A 18 -3.91 -4.92 5.29
N GLY A 19 -3.25 -4.50 6.38
CA GLY A 19 -3.92 -3.99 7.58
C GLY A 19 -4.84 -2.81 7.28
N PHE A 20 -4.38 -1.84 6.48
CA PHE A 20 -5.22 -0.73 6.02
C PHE A 20 -6.36 -1.19 5.12
N GLY A 21 -6.10 -2.11 4.19
CA GLY A 21 -7.14 -2.69 3.34
C GLY A 21 -8.24 -3.37 4.15
N VAL A 22 -7.86 -4.18 5.15
CA VAL A 22 -8.82 -4.81 6.08
C VAL A 22 -9.57 -3.76 6.90
N TRP A 23 -8.86 -2.77 7.45
CA TRP A 23 -9.48 -1.70 8.23
C TRP A 23 -10.52 -0.94 7.39
N HIS A 24 -10.21 -0.59 6.15
CA HIS A 24 -11.10 0.19 5.28
C HIS A 24 -12.49 -0.44 5.11
N PHE A 25 -12.64 -1.76 5.15
CA PHE A 25 -13.97 -2.39 5.13
C PHE A 25 -14.89 -1.93 6.26
N PHE A 26 -14.33 -1.57 7.42
CA PHE A 26 -15.07 -1.24 8.63
C PHE A 26 -15.13 0.27 8.92
N VAL A 27 -14.22 1.06 8.33
CA VAL A 27 -14.12 2.52 8.57
C VAL A 27 -15.48 3.25 8.38
N PRO A 28 -16.27 3.01 7.31
CA PRO A 28 -17.54 3.72 7.13
C PRO A 28 -18.53 3.50 8.26
N GLY A 29 -18.54 2.31 8.87
CA GLY A 29 -19.40 1.97 10.01
C GLY A 29 -18.89 2.57 11.32
N ILE A 30 -17.59 2.44 11.60
CA ILE A 30 -16.96 2.95 12.83
C ILE A 30 -17.14 4.48 12.96
N TRP A 31 -17.02 5.20 11.84
CA TRP A 31 -17.05 6.66 11.81
C TRP A 31 -18.37 7.23 11.28
N ASN A 32 -19.39 6.39 11.10
CA ASN A 32 -20.71 6.76 10.62
C ASN A 32 -20.69 7.67 9.37
N TRP A 33 -19.87 7.34 8.37
CA TRP A 33 -19.66 8.20 7.19
C TRP A 33 -20.95 8.62 6.50
N TYR A 34 -21.94 7.73 6.48
CA TYR A 34 -23.21 7.95 5.80
C TYR A 34 -24.08 9.02 6.46
N SER A 35 -23.87 9.37 7.73
CA SER A 35 -24.59 10.47 8.36
C SER A 35 -24.19 11.85 7.85
N TYR A 36 -23.05 11.95 7.14
CA TYR A 36 -22.57 13.18 6.53
C TYR A 36 -23.01 13.34 5.07
N ILE A 37 -23.75 12.38 4.52
CA ILE A 37 -24.25 12.40 3.14
C ILE A 37 -25.75 12.68 3.18
N ASP A 38 -26.22 13.55 2.29
CA ASP A 38 -27.66 13.84 2.16
C ASP A 38 -28.45 12.55 1.89
N ILE A 39 -29.58 12.37 2.57
CA ILE A 39 -30.37 11.13 2.52
C ILE A 39 -30.99 10.90 1.13
N ALA A 40 -31.22 11.96 0.36
CA ALA A 40 -31.71 11.89 -1.01
C ALA A 40 -30.59 11.53 -2.01
N ALA A 41 -29.32 11.64 -1.62
CA ALA A 41 -28.16 11.33 -2.48
C ALA A 41 -27.78 9.84 -2.43
N THR A 42 -28.74 8.95 -2.74
CA THR A 42 -28.55 7.49 -2.66
C THR A 42 -27.39 6.99 -3.53
N GLU A 43 -27.23 7.54 -4.74
CA GLU A 43 -26.15 7.17 -5.66
C GLU A 43 -24.76 7.51 -5.09
N LEU A 44 -24.64 8.62 -4.35
CA LEU A 44 -23.39 9.00 -3.72
C LEU A 44 -23.01 8.01 -2.60
N VAL A 45 -23.98 7.57 -1.80
CA VAL A 45 -23.79 6.54 -0.77
C VAL A 45 -23.33 5.21 -1.39
N LEU A 46 -23.96 4.80 -2.49
CA LEU A 46 -23.60 3.58 -3.22
C LEU A 46 -22.19 3.68 -3.81
N ALA A 47 -21.84 4.82 -4.43
CA ALA A 47 -20.51 5.05 -4.99
C ALA A 47 -19.42 5.00 -3.91
N VAL A 48 -19.62 5.68 -2.78
CA VAL A 48 -18.67 5.65 -1.65
C VAL A 48 -18.49 4.22 -1.12
N ARG A 49 -19.58 3.46 -0.98
CA ARG A 49 -19.52 2.05 -0.56
C ARG A 49 -18.73 1.19 -1.54
N ALA A 50 -19.01 1.31 -2.83
CA ALA A 50 -18.33 0.54 -3.87
C ALA A 50 -16.83 0.86 -3.91
N ILE A 51 -16.48 2.16 -3.94
CA ILE A 51 -15.07 2.61 -3.94
C ILE A 51 -14.35 2.10 -2.70
N ASN A 52 -14.98 2.15 -1.52
CA ASN A 52 -14.37 1.64 -0.30
C ASN A 52 -14.08 0.14 -0.38
N ILE A 53 -15.00 -0.67 -0.91
CA ILE A 53 -14.79 -2.12 -1.11
C ILE A 53 -13.65 -2.38 -2.10
N PHE A 54 -13.68 -1.73 -3.28
CA PHE A 54 -12.65 -1.93 -4.30
C PHE A 54 -11.27 -1.47 -3.84
N PHE A 55 -11.19 -0.32 -3.16
CA PHE A 55 -9.95 0.19 -2.59
C PHE A 55 -9.41 -0.74 -1.49
N SER A 56 -10.28 -1.24 -0.62
CA SER A 56 -9.90 -2.23 0.41
C SER A 56 -9.31 -3.49 -0.21
N LEU A 57 -10.00 -4.05 -1.21
CA LEU A 57 -9.52 -5.23 -1.94
C LEU A 57 -8.20 -4.96 -2.64
N LEU A 58 -8.04 -3.80 -3.30
CA LEU A 58 -6.80 -3.42 -3.97
C LEU A 58 -5.62 -3.40 -3.00
N LEU A 59 -5.78 -2.79 -1.82
CA LEU A 59 -4.72 -2.71 -0.81
C LEU A 59 -4.31 -4.09 -0.28
N VAL A 60 -5.28 -4.98 -0.05
CA VAL A 60 -5.03 -6.36 0.39
C VAL A 60 -4.34 -7.16 -0.72
N LEU A 61 -4.89 -7.15 -1.94
CA LEU A 61 -4.40 -7.94 -3.06
C LEU A 61 -3.01 -7.50 -3.50
N LEU A 62 -2.72 -6.20 -3.58
CA LEU A 62 -1.37 -5.71 -3.86
C LEU A 62 -0.39 -6.07 -2.74
N GLY A 63 -0.82 -5.99 -1.47
CA GLY A 63 0.00 -6.43 -0.35
C GLY A 63 0.38 -7.91 -0.46
N ILE A 64 -0.60 -8.78 -0.74
CA ILE A 64 -0.38 -10.22 -0.96
C ILE A 64 0.51 -10.46 -2.18
N ALA A 65 0.24 -9.79 -3.31
CA ALA A 65 1.02 -9.94 -4.53
C ALA A 65 2.50 -9.58 -4.31
N ASN A 66 2.78 -8.48 -3.60
CA ASN A 66 4.15 -8.13 -3.21
C ASN A 66 4.82 -9.22 -2.36
N LEU A 67 4.12 -9.77 -1.35
CA LEU A 67 4.65 -10.87 -0.54
C LEU A 67 4.97 -12.10 -1.41
N LEU A 68 4.04 -12.50 -2.27
CA LEU A 68 4.25 -13.62 -3.19
C LEU A 68 5.48 -13.39 -4.08
N MET A 69 5.66 -12.19 -4.64
CA MET A 69 6.80 -11.89 -5.51
C MET A 69 8.14 -11.90 -4.77
N VAL A 70 8.21 -11.38 -3.53
CA VAL A 70 9.50 -11.36 -2.80
C VAL A 70 9.85 -12.68 -2.15
N PHE A 71 8.87 -13.53 -1.82
CA PHE A 71 9.11 -14.86 -1.25
C PHE A 71 9.24 -15.95 -2.32
N ASN A 72 8.65 -15.78 -3.49
CA ASN A 72 8.81 -16.73 -4.59
C ASN A 72 10.23 -16.66 -5.18
N ARG A 73 10.99 -17.76 -5.06
CA ARG A 73 12.36 -17.85 -5.58
C ARG A 73 12.41 -17.79 -7.11
N SER A 74 11.36 -18.25 -7.79
CA SER A 74 11.25 -18.23 -9.25
C SER A 74 10.61 -16.97 -9.81
N ALA A 75 10.21 -16.02 -8.96
CA ALA A 75 9.66 -14.74 -9.43
C ALA A 75 10.68 -14.00 -10.28
N ASP A 76 10.24 -13.58 -11.46
CA ASP A 76 11.06 -12.81 -12.34
C ASP A 76 11.25 -11.38 -11.79
N ARG A 77 12.43 -10.80 -12.10
CA ARG A 77 12.82 -9.48 -11.60
C ARG A 77 11.89 -8.38 -12.12
N PHE A 78 11.43 -8.51 -13.36
CA PHE A 78 10.61 -7.49 -14.01
C PHE A 78 9.24 -7.38 -13.33
N SER A 79 8.55 -8.49 -13.13
CA SER A 79 7.28 -8.60 -12.39
C SER A 79 7.41 -8.05 -10.97
N THR A 80 8.53 -8.35 -10.29
CA THR A 80 8.77 -7.79 -8.95
C THR A 80 8.92 -6.26 -8.99
N ILE A 81 9.64 -5.72 -9.97
CA ILE A 81 9.76 -4.28 -10.19
C ILE A 81 8.39 -3.66 -10.50
N VAL A 82 7.60 -4.29 -11.38
CA VAL A 82 6.28 -3.80 -11.78
C VAL A 82 5.34 -3.73 -10.58
N ILE A 83 5.25 -4.78 -9.76
CA ILE A 83 4.34 -4.78 -8.60
C ILE A 83 4.78 -3.77 -7.53
N LEU A 84 6.10 -3.63 -7.30
CA LEU A 84 6.66 -2.63 -6.40
C LEU A 84 6.40 -1.21 -6.92
N ALA A 85 6.49 -0.99 -8.24
CA ALA A 85 6.21 0.31 -8.86
C ALA A 85 4.74 0.71 -8.70
N ILE A 86 3.81 -0.20 -9.00
CA ILE A 86 2.37 0.02 -8.81
C ILE A 86 2.08 0.37 -7.34
N SER A 87 2.64 -0.39 -6.41
CA SER A 87 2.45 -0.17 -4.98
C SER A 87 3.05 1.17 -4.52
N THR A 88 4.22 1.52 -5.03
CA THR A 88 4.88 2.80 -4.76
C THR A 88 4.02 3.96 -5.24
N ILE A 89 3.49 3.90 -6.46
CA ILE A 89 2.63 4.95 -7.02
C ILE A 89 1.34 5.08 -6.21
N LEU A 90 0.69 3.97 -5.85
CA LEU A 90 -0.52 3.99 -5.04
C LEU A 90 -0.28 4.69 -3.68
N TRP A 91 0.78 4.32 -2.99
CA TRP A 91 1.13 4.90 -1.68
C TRP A 91 1.67 6.33 -1.79
N ALA A 92 2.34 6.70 -2.88
CA ALA A 92 2.72 8.08 -3.16
C ALA A 92 1.49 8.97 -3.33
N THR A 93 0.52 8.53 -4.14
CA THR A 93 -0.76 9.23 -4.32
C THR A 93 -1.47 9.38 -2.98
N ARG A 94 -1.49 8.32 -2.16
CA ARG A 94 -2.10 8.35 -0.83
C ARG A 94 -1.42 9.35 0.11
N LEU A 95 -0.09 9.40 0.11
CA LEU A 95 0.69 10.34 0.89
C LEU A 95 0.43 11.79 0.44
N ILE A 96 0.44 12.05 -0.87
CA ILE A 96 0.16 13.38 -1.43
C ILE A 96 -1.25 13.85 -1.03
N LEU A 97 -2.26 12.98 -1.15
CA LEU A 97 -3.62 13.30 -0.75
C LEU A 97 -3.72 13.61 0.75
N GLN A 98 -2.97 12.94 1.61
CA GLN A 98 -2.93 13.25 3.05
C GLN A 98 -2.27 14.61 3.35
N LEU A 99 -1.36 15.08 2.51
CA LEU A 99 -0.73 16.40 2.65
C LEU A 99 -1.65 17.53 2.19
N ILE A 100 -2.41 17.32 1.11
CA ILE A 100 -3.32 18.33 0.55
C ILE A 100 -4.67 18.34 1.30
N TYR A 101 -5.21 17.16 1.59
CA TYR A 101 -6.51 16.94 2.23
C TYR A 101 -6.33 16.03 3.46
N PRO A 102 -5.85 16.58 4.59
CA PRO A 102 -5.52 15.78 5.76
C PRO A 102 -6.74 15.04 6.32
N GLN A 103 -6.68 13.71 6.29
CA GLN A 103 -7.68 12.86 6.93
C GLN A 103 -7.40 12.72 8.42
N GLY A 104 -8.47 12.53 9.19
CA GLY A 104 -8.39 12.48 10.65
C GLY A 104 -8.26 13.86 11.29
N SER A 105 -8.49 14.95 10.57
CA SER A 105 -8.34 16.33 11.07
C SER A 105 -9.19 16.70 12.29
N GLN A 106 -10.23 15.92 12.57
CA GLN A 106 -11.01 16.03 13.82
C GLN A 106 -10.19 15.65 15.06
N ASN A 107 -9.13 14.86 14.91
CA ASN A 107 -8.23 14.46 15.99
C ASN A 107 -6.76 14.55 15.49
N PRO A 108 -5.99 15.55 15.95
CA PRO A 108 -4.60 15.75 15.52
C PRO A 108 -3.72 14.51 15.69
N ILE A 109 -3.93 13.71 16.74
CA ILE A 109 -3.16 12.49 16.98
C ILE A 109 -3.41 11.49 15.85
N ILE A 110 -4.67 11.26 15.47
CA ILE A 110 -5.03 10.35 14.37
C ILE A 110 -4.43 10.86 13.05
N GLN A 111 -4.54 12.15 12.77
CA GLN A 111 -4.00 12.75 11.55
C GLN A 111 -2.48 12.53 11.42
N TYR A 112 -1.71 12.80 12.47
CA TYR A 112 -0.25 12.62 12.45
C TYR A 112 0.15 11.15 12.44
N CYS A 113 -0.58 10.28 13.13
CA CYS A 113 -0.38 8.83 13.05
C CYS A 113 -0.60 8.32 11.61
N MET A 114 -1.69 8.73 10.95
CA MET A 114 -1.94 8.37 9.55
C MET A 114 -0.83 8.86 8.63
N LEU A 115 -0.43 10.13 8.73
CA LEU A 115 0.66 10.68 7.93
C LEU A 115 1.96 9.91 8.13
N SER A 116 2.33 9.61 9.37
CA SER A 116 3.55 8.88 9.71
C SER A 116 3.55 7.48 9.10
N VAL A 117 2.42 6.77 9.17
CA VAL A 117 2.31 5.44 8.58
C VAL A 117 2.33 5.50 7.05
N PHE A 118 1.72 6.52 6.43
CA PHE A 118 1.74 6.67 4.98
C PHE A 118 3.16 6.93 4.47
N ILE A 119 3.93 7.77 5.18
CA ILE A 119 5.36 7.98 4.90
C ILE A 119 6.14 6.67 5.03
N LEU A 120 5.91 5.90 6.09
CA LEU A 120 6.59 4.63 6.33
C LEU A 120 6.34 3.64 5.19
N VAL A 121 5.08 3.40 4.82
CA VAL A 121 4.75 2.43 3.76
C VAL A 121 5.27 2.88 2.40
N PHE A 122 5.14 4.16 2.08
CA PHE A 122 5.72 4.72 0.87
C PHE A 122 7.24 4.53 0.82
N ALA A 123 7.95 4.83 1.92
CA ALA A 123 9.40 4.64 2.00
C ALA A 123 9.79 3.16 1.84
N CYS A 124 9.07 2.23 2.49
CA CYS A 124 9.30 0.79 2.35
C CYS A 124 9.25 0.33 0.89
N PHE A 125 8.20 0.72 0.14
CA PHE A 125 8.07 0.35 -1.26
C PHE A 125 9.04 1.08 -2.18
N LEU A 126 9.26 2.39 -1.97
CA LEU A 126 10.18 3.18 -2.79
C LEU A 126 11.62 2.68 -2.66
N ILE A 127 12.09 2.42 -1.45
CA ILE A 127 13.44 1.91 -1.20
C ILE A 127 13.59 0.51 -1.81
N SER A 128 12.59 -0.37 -1.60
CA SER A 128 12.57 -1.71 -2.21
C SER A 128 12.65 -1.64 -3.74
N LEU A 129 11.87 -0.75 -4.35
CA LEU A 129 11.85 -0.53 -5.80
C LEU A 129 13.21 -0.04 -6.32
N ARG A 130 13.79 0.98 -5.69
CA ARG A 130 15.12 1.51 -6.06
C ARG A 130 16.19 0.44 -5.98
N MET A 131 16.17 -0.38 -4.93
CA MET A 131 17.09 -1.51 -4.78
C MET A 131 16.86 -2.58 -5.83
N ALA A 132 15.60 -2.83 -6.23
CA ALA A 132 15.27 -3.80 -7.26
C ALA A 132 15.72 -3.37 -8.67
N PHE A 133 15.80 -2.06 -8.94
CA PHE A 133 16.36 -1.53 -10.18
C PHE A 133 17.89 -1.62 -10.27
N ASN A 134 18.60 -1.66 -9.15
CA ASN A 134 20.07 -1.73 -9.17
C ASN A 134 20.57 -3.14 -9.58
N PRO A 135 21.22 -3.30 -10.75
CA PRO A 135 21.70 -4.60 -11.24
C PRO A 135 22.77 -5.23 -10.35
N ALA A 136 23.51 -4.44 -9.57
CA ALA A 136 24.55 -4.94 -8.66
C ALA A 136 23.99 -5.88 -7.58
N ASN A 137 22.73 -5.67 -7.18
CA ASN A 137 22.04 -6.49 -6.19
C ASN A 137 21.65 -7.90 -6.68
N TYR A 138 21.93 -8.22 -7.95
CA TYR A 138 21.55 -9.49 -8.60
C TYR A 138 22.75 -10.32 -9.07
N ARG A 139 23.97 -9.78 -8.97
CA ARG A 139 25.17 -10.33 -9.64
C ARG A 139 25.89 -11.44 -8.87
N HIS A 140 25.22 -12.12 -7.94
CA HIS A 140 25.88 -13.10 -7.04
C HIS A 140 25.72 -14.58 -7.41
N TRP A 141 25.15 -14.93 -8.58
CA TRP A 141 24.78 -16.33 -8.88
C TRP A 141 25.15 -16.86 -10.26
N VAL A 142 25.94 -16.15 -11.06
CA VAL A 142 26.33 -16.61 -12.42
C VAL A 142 27.67 -17.37 -12.44
N HIS A 143 28.35 -17.53 -11.30
CA HIS A 143 29.71 -18.12 -11.25
C HIS A 143 29.86 -19.36 -10.35
N THR A 144 28.78 -20.03 -9.96
CA THR A 144 28.86 -21.24 -9.12
C THR A 144 27.96 -22.39 -9.59
N SER A 145 27.72 -22.50 -10.89
CA SER A 145 27.09 -23.65 -11.53
C SER A 145 28.07 -24.33 -12.46
#